data_AF-A0A497NJG5-F1
#
_entry.id   AF-A0A497NJG5-F1
#
_cell.length_a   1.000
_cell.length_b   1.000
_cell.length_c   1.000
_cell.angle_alpha   90.00
_cell.angle_beta   90.00
_cell.angle_gamma   90.00
#
_symmetry.space_group_name_H-M   'P 1'
#
loop_
_entity.id
_entity.type
_entity.pdbx_description
1 polymer ?
#
loop_
_entity_poly.entity_id
_entity_poly.type
_entity_poly.pdbx_seq_one_letter_code
_entity_poly.pdbx_strand_id
1 'polypeptide(L)'
;MGELRKVQRTPSGTFFVCLPKPWAERYGLKRGSVVALNETSNGKLLIDPEYTTAPSPRTITLKPGPYLGREVVGKYLLGFDIIRIEAKDRISFEVRDAVK
;
A
#
# COMPACT_ATOMS: atom_id res chain seq x y z
N MET A 1 -0.95 -6.91 29.16
CA MET A 1 -0.89 -8.38 29.02
C MET A 1 -1.72 -8.75 27.80
N GLY A 2 -1.21 -9.53 26.84
CA GLY A 2 -1.98 -9.97 25.68
C GLY A 2 -3.07 -10.97 26.08
N GLU A 3 -4.21 -10.97 25.38
CA GLU A 3 -5.25 -11.98 25.57
C GLU A 3 -4.85 -13.30 24.88
N LEU A 4 -4.92 -14.43 25.60
CA LEU A 4 -4.62 -15.75 25.04
C LEU A 4 -5.88 -16.33 24.37
N ARG A 5 -5.71 -16.84 23.15
CA ARG A 5 -6.77 -17.53 22.40
C ARG A 5 -6.30 -18.92 22.02
N LYS A 6 -7.21 -19.89 22.10
CA LYS A 6 -6.97 -21.24 21.55
C LYS A 6 -7.11 -21.19 20.03
N VAL A 7 -6.21 -21.87 19.34
CA VAL A 7 -6.33 -22.16 17.91
C VAL A 7 -7.22 -23.38 17.70
N GLN A 8 -8.02 -23.35 16.64
CA GLN A 8 -8.82 -24.48 16.17
C GLN A 8 -8.20 -25.00 14.87
N ARG A 9 -8.17 -26.31 14.68
CA ARG A 9 -7.59 -26.94 13.48
C ARG A 9 -8.70 -27.54 12.62
N THR A 10 -8.65 -27.30 11.32
CA THR A 10 -9.53 -27.95 10.35
C THR A 10 -9.00 -29.33 9.95
N PRO A 11 -9.87 -30.25 9.49
CA PRO A 11 -9.43 -31.53 8.95
C PRO A 11 -8.45 -31.40 7.78
N SER A 12 -8.55 -30.33 6.98
CA SER A 12 -7.66 -30.06 5.86
C SER A 12 -6.30 -29.47 6.25
N GLY A 13 -6.07 -29.20 7.54
CA GLY A 13 -4.78 -28.72 8.05
C GLY A 13 -4.62 -27.21 8.20
N THR A 14 -5.67 -26.42 7.96
CA THR A 14 -5.67 -24.97 8.26
C THR A 14 -6.06 -24.70 9.71
N PHE A 15 -5.72 -23.51 10.21
CA PHE A 15 -5.99 -23.12 11.59
C PHE A 15 -6.85 -21.86 11.64
N PHE A 16 -7.71 -21.78 12.65
CA PHE A 16 -8.51 -20.60 12.96
C PHE A 16 -8.17 -20.07 14.36
N VAL A 17 -8.18 -18.75 14.50
CA VAL A 17 -8.14 -18.06 15.80
C VAL A 17 -9.26 -17.02 15.83
N CYS A 18 -9.96 -16.92 16.96
CA CYS A 18 -10.98 -15.91 17.12
C CYS A 18 -10.34 -14.54 17.33
N LEU A 19 -10.71 -13.56 16.51
CA LEU A 19 -10.30 -12.17 16.68
C LEU A 19 -10.91 -11.59 17.96
N PRO A 20 -10.23 -10.68 18.67
CA PRO A 20 -10.81 -9.98 19.82
C PRO A 20 -12.04 -9.19 19.39
N LYS A 21 -13.19 -9.44 20.03
CA LYS A 21 -14.46 -8.78 19.68
C LYS A 21 -14.37 -7.24 19.69
N PRO A 22 -13.81 -6.57 20.73
CA PRO A 22 -13.69 -5.11 20.73
C PRO A 22 -12.82 -4.55 19.60
N TRP A 23 -11.83 -5.34 19.15
CA TRP A 23 -10.97 -4.95 18.03
C TRP A 23 -11.71 -5.09 16.70
N ALA A 24 -12.40 -6.20 16.47
CA ALA A 24 -13.20 -6.40 15.28
C ALA A 24 -14.32 -5.36 15.14
N GLU A 25 -15.00 -5.01 16.24
CA GLU A 25 -16.04 -3.96 16.25
C GLU A 25 -15.45 -2.57 15.96
N ARG A 26 -14.28 -2.24 16.54
CA ARG A 26 -13.59 -0.97 16.28
C ARG A 26 -13.27 -0.75 14.80
N TYR A 27 -12.87 -1.82 14.11
CA TYR A 27 -12.55 -1.79 12.68
C TYR A 27 -13.74 -2.16 11.78
N GLY A 28 -14.95 -2.27 12.34
CA GLY A 28 -16.17 -2.53 11.57
C GLY A 28 -16.17 -3.86 10.81
N LEU A 29 -15.41 -4.86 11.28
CA LEU A 29 -15.33 -6.18 10.65
C LEU A 29 -16.66 -6.91 10.78
N LYS A 30 -17.13 -7.47 9.66
CA LYS A 30 -18.38 -8.24 9.54
C LYS A 30 -18.08 -9.62 9.00
N ARG A 31 -19.11 -10.48 8.97
CA ARG A 31 -19.02 -11.78 8.31
C ARG A 31 -18.59 -11.58 6.85
N GLY A 32 -17.51 -12.25 6.45
CA GLY A 32 -16.95 -12.14 5.10
C GLY A 32 -15.94 -11.00 4.91
N SER A 33 -15.68 -10.17 5.93
CA SER A 33 -14.57 -9.21 5.88
C SER A 33 -13.23 -9.93 5.69
N VAL A 34 -12.40 -9.37 4.82
CA VAL A 34 -11.04 -9.84 4.54
C VAL A 34 -10.06 -8.98 5.34
N VAL A 35 -9.02 -9.61 5.89
CA VAL A 35 -7.92 -8.96 6.59
C VAL A 35 -6.60 -9.44 6.00
N ALA A 36 -5.57 -8.60 6.01
CA ALA A 36 -4.22 -9.02 5.67
C ALA A 36 -3.62 -9.81 6.83
N LEU A 37 -2.88 -10.87 6.53
CA LEU A 37 -2.09 -11.60 7.49
C LEU A 37 -0.65 -11.66 6.99
N ASN A 38 0.27 -11.04 7.73
CA ASN A 38 1.69 -10.98 7.38
C ASN A 38 2.53 -11.61 8.48
N GLU A 39 3.49 -12.45 8.10
CA GLU A 39 4.49 -12.97 9.03
C GLU A 39 5.67 -11.99 9.09
N THR A 40 6.04 -11.58 10.30
CA THR A 40 7.22 -10.75 10.55
C THR A 40 8.49 -11.59 10.55
N SER A 41 9.65 -10.93 10.43
CA SER A 41 10.96 -11.60 10.49
C SER A 41 11.24 -12.38 11.79
N ASN A 42 10.48 -12.13 12.85
CA ASN A 42 10.57 -12.85 14.12
C ASN A 42 9.44 -13.88 14.31
N GLY A 43 8.74 -14.27 13.25
CA GLY A 43 7.72 -15.33 13.24
C GLY A 43 6.39 -14.94 13.90
N LYS A 44 6.15 -13.64 14.13
CA LYS A 44 4.85 -13.16 14.63
C LYS A 44 3.91 -12.92 13.46
N LEU A 45 2.62 -13.24 13.66
CA LEU A 45 1.58 -12.90 12.71
C LEU A 45 1.02 -11.51 13.03
N LEU A 46 1.04 -10.62 12.04
CA LEU A 46 0.37 -9.32 12.06
C LEU A 46 -0.94 -9.42 11.27
N ILE A 47 -2.02 -8.94 11.89
CA ILE A 47 -3.34 -8.89 11.28
C ILE A 47 -3.67 -7.43 11.00
N ASP A 48 -3.90 -7.12 9.73
CA ASP A 48 -4.23 -5.76 9.28
C ASP A 48 -5.68 -5.70 8.75
N PRO A 49 -6.59 -5.00 9.44
CA PRO A 49 -7.99 -4.86 9.04
C PRO A 49 -8.18 -3.84 7.91
N GLU A 50 -7.21 -2.94 7.71
CA GLU A 50 -7.23 -1.89 6.69
C GLU A 50 -6.40 -2.32 5.50
N TYR A 51 -6.69 -3.52 4.99
CA TYR A 51 -6.04 -4.10 3.81
C TYR A 51 -6.14 -3.12 2.63
N THR A 52 -5.13 -2.26 2.50
CA THR A 52 -4.93 -1.44 1.31
C THR A 52 -4.29 -2.39 0.32
N THR A 53 -5.09 -2.87 -0.62
CA THR A 53 -4.62 -3.70 -1.72
C THR A 53 -3.55 -2.89 -2.47
N ALA A 54 -2.29 -3.28 -2.28
CA ALA A 54 -1.08 -2.55 -2.66
C ALA A 54 -0.83 -1.24 -1.86
N PRO A 55 0.44 -0.92 -1.51
CA PRO A 55 0.77 0.43 -1.09
C PRO A 55 0.24 1.42 -2.13
N SER A 56 -0.40 2.50 -1.67
CA SER A 56 -0.84 3.54 -2.59
C SER A 56 0.34 4.00 -3.42
N PRO A 57 0.20 4.12 -4.76
CA PRO A 57 1.31 4.46 -5.62
C PRO A 57 1.89 5.79 -5.17
N ARG A 58 3.20 5.79 -4.89
CA ARG A 58 3.95 7.00 -4.57
C ARG A 58 3.88 7.93 -5.78
N THR A 59 3.00 8.92 -5.66
CA THR A 59 2.70 9.86 -6.73
C THR A 59 3.35 11.20 -6.44
N ILE A 60 3.97 11.81 -7.45
CA ILE A 60 4.52 13.17 -7.38
C ILE A 60 4.12 13.96 -8.60
N THR A 61 3.84 15.25 -8.41
CA THR A 61 3.56 16.19 -9.50
C THR A 61 4.76 17.11 -9.72
N LEU A 62 5.26 17.15 -10.95
CA LEU A 62 6.31 18.05 -11.43
C LEU A 62 5.70 19.10 -12.36
N LYS A 63 6.34 20.29 -12.41
CA LYS A 63 6.02 21.33 -13.38
C LYS A 63 7.08 21.33 -14.48
N PRO A 64 6.73 21.66 -15.73
CA PRO A 64 7.71 21.81 -16.79
C PRO A 64 8.80 22.82 -16.41
N GLY A 65 10.04 22.45 -16.65
CA GLY A 65 11.21 23.28 -16.39
C GLY A 65 12.43 22.78 -17.17
N PRO A 66 13.52 23.56 -17.20
CA PRO A 66 14.72 23.24 -17.97
C PRO A 66 15.41 21.93 -17.54
N TYR A 67 15.10 21.43 -16.33
CA TYR A 67 15.69 20.22 -15.77
C TYR A 67 14.69 19.05 -15.64
N LEU A 68 13.54 19.13 -16.31
CA LEU A 68 12.45 18.17 -16.14
C LEU A 68 12.91 16.71 -16.32
N GLY A 69 13.71 16.41 -17.34
CA GLY A 69 14.23 15.06 -17.56
C GLY A 69 15.06 14.55 -16.37
N ARG A 70 15.91 15.39 -15.78
CA ARG A 70 16.71 15.04 -14.59
C ARG A 70 15.82 14.85 -13.36
N GLU A 71 14.77 15.66 -13.22
CA GLU A 71 13.81 15.52 -12.12
C GLU A 71 13.02 14.22 -12.23
N VAL A 72 12.57 13.85 -13.43
CA VAL A 72 11.90 12.57 -13.70
C VAL A 72 12.81 11.40 -13.32
N VAL A 73 14.05 11.37 -13.80
CA VAL A 73 15.04 10.33 -13.44
C VAL A 73 15.26 10.29 -11.93
N GLY A 74 15.38 11.45 -11.27
CA GLY A 74 15.54 11.53 -9.83
C GLY A 74 14.35 10.94 -9.07
N LYS A 75 13.11 11.24 -9.48
CA LYS A 75 11.91 10.67 -8.86
C LYS A 75 11.76 9.17 -9.13
N TYR A 76 12.16 8.72 -10.32
CA TYR A 76 12.21 7.29 -10.63
C TYR A 76 13.17 6.54 -9.69
N LEU A 77 14.40 7.06 -9.51
CA LEU A 77 15.40 6.47 -8.62
C LEU A 77 14.98 6.48 -7.13
N LEU A 78 14.10 7.41 -6.74
CA LEU A 78 13.53 7.49 -5.39
C LEU A 78 12.33 6.55 -5.18
N GLY A 79 11.95 5.76 -6.20
CA GLY A 79 10.86 4.78 -6.12
C GLY A 79 9.47 5.40 -6.13
N PHE A 80 9.26 6.45 -6.92
CA PHE A 80 7.91 6.94 -7.22
C PHE A 80 7.27 6.11 -8.33
N ASP A 81 6.06 5.61 -8.08
CA ASP A 81 5.30 4.78 -9.03
C ASP A 81 4.65 5.62 -10.13
N ILE A 82 4.24 6.86 -9.82
CA ILE A 82 3.56 7.76 -10.76
C ILE A 82 4.22 9.15 -10.71
N ILE A 83 4.80 9.58 -11.82
CA ILE A 83 5.34 10.93 -12.00
C ILE A 83 4.39 11.71 -12.92
N ARG A 84 3.60 12.60 -12.34
CA ARG A 84 2.63 13.44 -13.06
C ARG A 84 3.28 14.75 -13.48
N ILE A 85 3.10 15.17 -14.72
CA ILE A 85 3.59 16.48 -15.20
C ILE A 85 2.39 17.38 -15.46
N GLU A 86 2.30 18.48 -14.74
CA GLU A 86 1.19 19.45 -14.84
C GLU A 86 1.70 20.83 -15.25
N ALA A 87 1.01 21.42 -16.21
CA ALA A 87 1.25 22.79 -16.69
C ALA A 87 -0.07 23.55 -16.66
N LYS A 88 -0.01 24.87 -16.43
CA LYS A 88 -1.20 25.74 -16.54
C LYS A 88 -1.70 25.83 -17.98
N ASP A 89 -0.77 25.83 -18.92
CA ASP A 89 -1.00 25.94 -20.35
C ASP A 89 -0.67 24.61 -21.06
N ARG A 90 -0.89 24.58 -22.38
CA ARG A 90 -0.58 23.40 -23.21
C ARG A 90 0.88 23.00 -23.07
N ILE A 91 1.13 21.74 -22.72
CA ILE A 91 2.48 21.16 -22.69
C ILE A 91 3.02 21.10 -24.13
N SER A 92 4.12 21.80 -24.38
CA SER A 92 4.78 21.91 -25.68
C SER A 92 5.42 20.58 -26.12
N PHE A 93 5.81 20.48 -27.39
CA PHE A 93 6.44 19.27 -27.91
C PHE A 93 7.80 19.02 -27.24
N GLU A 94 8.58 20.06 -27.01
CA GLU A 94 9.91 20.00 -26.39
C GLU A 94 9.85 19.40 -24.99
N VAL A 95 8.82 19.78 -24.22
CA VAL A 95 8.59 19.24 -22.86
C VAL A 95 8.20 17.76 -22.90
N ARG A 96 7.45 17.33 -23.94
CA ARG A 96 7.07 15.92 -24.11
C ARG A 96 8.25 15.05 -24.54
N ASP A 97 9.10 15.58 -25.42
CA ASP A 97 10.30 14.89 -25.91
C ASP A 97 11.31 14.65 -24.79
N ALA A 98 11.43 15.60 -23.85
CA ALA A 98 12.33 15.50 -22.69
C ALA A 98 11.97 14.41 -21.67
N VAL A 99 10.80 13.77 -21.78
CA VAL A 99 10.27 12.77 -20.83
C VAL A 99 9.96 11.43 -21.51
N LYS A 100 10.19 11.34 -22.82
CA LYS A 100 9.83 10.19 -23.63
C LYS A 100 10.73 8.97 -23.37
#